data_AF-A0A2V6G7B6-F1
#
_entry.id   AF-A0A2V6G7B6-F1
#
_cell.length_a   1.000
_cell.length_b   1.000
_cell.length_c   1.000
_cell.angle_alpha   90.00
_cell.angle_beta   90.00
_cell.angle_gamma   90.00
#
_symmetry.space_group_name_H-M   'P 1'
#
loop_
_entity.id
_entity.type
_entity.pdbx_description
1 polymer ?
#
loop_
_entity_poly.entity_id
_entity_poly.type
_entity_poly.pdbx_seq_one_letter_code
_entity_poly.pdbx_strand_id
1 'polypeptide(L)'
;QRTEANIATLQTDFADRVHQWLAEARKQGLNPYIHFGARSVATQEELHKKFLAGGPKAVAPEHSYHCYGRAFDWVNIIDPDGGDKGLGWDDNKAYAKGEMIANQFDIRGIGADDNDHLQDSHFPTFADLPKAEFGSFPTAAVA
;
A
#
# COMPACT_ATOMS: atom_id res chain seq x y z
N GLN A 1 3.74 -8.74 -12.96
CA GLN A 1 3.65 -9.94 -12.09
C GLN A 1 3.67 -9.57 -10.61
N ARG A 2 4.68 -8.85 -10.09
CA ARG A 2 4.72 -8.52 -8.65
C ARG A 2 3.63 -7.56 -8.16
N THR A 3 3.28 -6.52 -8.93
CA THR A 3 2.17 -5.61 -8.58
C THR A 3 0.84 -6.36 -8.43
N GLU A 4 0.45 -7.16 -9.43
CA GLU A 4 -0.78 -7.95 -9.37
C GLU A 4 -0.78 -8.94 -8.19
N ALA A 5 0.35 -9.59 -7.93
CA ALA A 5 0.49 -10.48 -6.78
C ALA A 5 0.29 -9.75 -5.44
N ASN A 6 0.82 -8.52 -5.31
CA ASN A 6 0.61 -7.70 -4.13
C ASN A 6 -0.85 -7.25 -3.99
N ILE A 7 -1.51 -6.85 -5.08
CA ILE A 7 -2.93 -6.47 -5.06
C ILE A 7 -3.82 -7.66 -4.69
N ALA A 8 -3.48 -8.87 -5.15
CA ALA A 8 -4.23 -10.09 -4.83
C ALA A 8 -4.22 -10.44 -3.32
N THR A 9 -3.36 -9.80 -2.52
CA THR A 9 -3.37 -9.96 -1.06
C THR A 9 -4.31 -9.00 -0.34
N LEU A 10 -4.84 -7.99 -1.03
CA LEU A 10 -5.73 -6.98 -0.46
C LEU A 10 -7.17 -7.50 -0.41
N GLN A 11 -8.01 -6.90 0.45
CA GLN A 11 -9.44 -7.20 0.45
C GLN A 11 -10.04 -6.95 -0.93
N THR A 12 -10.94 -7.81 -1.39
CA THR A 12 -11.40 -7.82 -2.79
C THR A 12 -11.97 -6.47 -3.24
N ASP A 13 -12.79 -5.84 -2.41
CA ASP A 13 -13.40 -4.53 -2.71
C ASP A 13 -12.37 -3.39 -2.74
N PHE A 14 -11.30 -3.51 -1.95
CA PHE A 14 -10.19 -2.57 -1.97
C PHE A 14 -9.28 -2.82 -3.18
N ALA A 15 -8.96 -4.08 -3.49
CA ALA A 15 -8.19 -4.49 -4.66
C ALA A 15 -8.79 -3.95 -5.97
N ASP A 16 -10.12 -4.02 -6.13
CA ASP A 16 -10.83 -3.46 -7.28
C ASP A 16 -10.59 -1.94 -7.43
N ARG A 17 -10.58 -1.20 -6.32
CA ARG A 17 -10.28 0.25 -6.32
C ARG A 17 -8.81 0.52 -6.60
N VAL A 18 -7.89 -0.30 -6.10
CA VAL A 18 -6.45 -0.22 -6.43
C VAL A 18 -6.21 -0.47 -7.92
N HIS A 19 -6.93 -1.40 -8.55
CA HIS A 19 -6.85 -1.60 -10.00
C HIS A 19 -7.35 -0.37 -10.79
N GLN A 20 -8.45 0.24 -10.36
CA GLN A 20 -8.97 1.47 -10.98
C GLN A 20 -7.96 2.62 -10.85
N TRP A 21 -7.39 2.79 -9.66
CA TRP A 21 -6.32 3.76 -9.41
C TRP A 21 -5.09 3.51 -10.30
N LEU A 22 -4.61 2.27 -10.41
CA LEU A 22 -3.47 1.93 -11.28
C LEU A 22 -3.74 2.25 -12.74
N ALA A 23 -4.93 1.93 -13.24
CA ALA A 23 -5.32 2.22 -14.61
C ALA A 23 -5.34 3.73 -14.87
N GLU A 24 -5.88 4.51 -13.94
CA GLU A 24 -5.94 5.97 -14.08
C GLU A 24 -4.58 6.64 -13.91
N ALA A 25 -3.78 6.22 -12.94
CA ALA A 25 -2.41 6.68 -12.75
C ALA A 25 -1.57 6.48 -14.02
N ARG A 26 -1.69 5.32 -14.67
CA ARG A 26 -1.03 5.01 -15.95
C ARG A 26 -1.51 5.89 -17.10
N LYS A 27 -2.82 6.12 -17.22
CA LYS A 27 -3.37 7.06 -18.22
C LYS A 27 -2.83 8.47 -18.03
N GLN A 28 -2.56 8.86 -16.79
CA GLN A 28 -1.98 10.17 -16.47
C GLN A 28 -0.44 10.19 -16.51
N GLY A 29 0.21 9.14 -17.01
CA GLY A 29 1.65 9.11 -17.27
C GLY A 29 2.52 8.75 -16.07
N LEU A 30 1.92 8.21 -14.99
CA LEU A 30 2.70 7.50 -13.97
C LEU A 30 2.95 6.07 -14.43
N ASN A 31 3.97 5.42 -13.88
CA ASN A 31 4.20 3.99 -14.01
C ASN A 31 4.31 3.34 -12.62
N PRO A 32 3.19 3.24 -11.88
CA PRO A 32 3.23 2.78 -10.50
C PRO A 32 3.58 1.29 -10.42
N TYR A 33 4.46 0.98 -9.48
CA TYR A 33 4.78 -0.35 -9.02
C TYR A 33 4.31 -0.51 -7.58
N ILE A 34 3.30 -1.35 -7.35
CA ILE A 34 2.92 -1.74 -5.99
C ILE A 34 4.02 -2.64 -5.41
N HIS A 35 4.77 -2.10 -4.45
CA HIS A 35 5.93 -2.74 -3.83
C HIS A 35 5.51 -3.66 -2.68
N PHE A 36 4.52 -3.25 -1.87
CA PHE A 36 3.92 -4.06 -0.82
C PHE A 36 2.38 -3.98 -0.83
N GLY A 37 1.73 -5.11 -0.56
CA GLY A 37 0.28 -5.20 -0.33
C GLY A 37 -0.02 -5.46 1.15
N ALA A 38 -0.78 -6.52 1.45
CA ALA A 38 -1.03 -6.96 2.81
C ALA A 38 0.25 -7.45 3.51
N ARG A 39 0.28 -7.34 4.83
CA ARG A 39 1.40 -7.74 5.68
C ARG A 39 0.90 -8.63 6.80
N SER A 40 1.56 -9.77 7.00
CA SER A 40 1.18 -10.68 8.09
C SER A 40 1.34 -10.01 9.46
N VAL A 41 0.49 -10.39 10.42
CA VAL A 41 0.54 -9.92 11.81
C VAL A 41 1.92 -10.17 12.41
N ALA A 42 2.46 -11.38 12.24
CA ALA A 42 3.79 -11.73 12.75
C ALA A 42 4.90 -10.84 12.15
N THR A 43 4.83 -10.52 10.85
CA THR A 43 5.79 -9.59 10.23
C THR A 43 5.69 -8.20 10.86
N GLN A 44 4.48 -7.69 11.06
CA GLN A 44 4.29 -6.37 11.67
C GLN A 44 4.70 -6.34 13.14
N GLU A 45 4.50 -7.43 13.89
CA GLU A 45 5.00 -7.58 15.26
C GLU A 45 6.53 -7.44 15.31
N GLU A 46 7.25 -8.10 14.40
CA GLU A 46 8.71 -7.99 14.34
C GLU A 46 9.18 -6.60 13.94
N LEU A 47 8.48 -5.91 13.02
CA LEU A 47 8.78 -4.53 12.68
C LEU A 47 8.53 -3.59 13.88
N HIS A 48 7.43 -3.78 14.60
CA HIS A 48 7.10 -2.98 15.78
C HIS A 48 8.13 -3.20 16.90
N LYS A 49 8.56 -4.45 17.15
CA LYS A 49 9.65 -4.74 18.09
C LYS A 49 10.95 -4.01 17.71
N LYS A 50 11.31 -4.00 16.42
CA LYS A 50 12.49 -3.26 15.93
C LYS A 50 12.34 -1.75 16.14
N PHE A 51 11.15 -1.19 15.90
CA PHE A 51 10.87 0.22 16.18
C PHE A 51 11.08 0.55 17.66
N LEU A 52 10.54 -0.27 18.57
CA LEU A 52 10.72 -0.10 20.01
C LEU A 52 12.19 -0.20 20.46
N ALA A 53 13.04 -0.87 19.67
CA ALA A 53 14.48 -0.95 19.86
C ALA A 53 15.27 0.21 19.21
N GLY A 54 14.61 1.24 18.68
CA GLY A 54 15.22 2.39 18.02
C GLY A 54 15.38 2.27 16.50
N GLY A 55 14.74 1.27 15.89
CA GLY A 55 14.69 1.09 14.44
C GLY A 55 13.68 2.02 13.74
N PRO A 56 13.42 1.78 12.43
CA PRO A 56 12.45 2.54 11.66
C PRO A 56 11.04 2.50 12.26
N LYS A 57 10.25 3.56 12.01
CA LYS A 57 8.89 3.69 12.53
C LYS A 57 8.02 2.53 12.07
N ALA A 58 7.37 1.86 13.03
CA ALA A 58 6.37 0.84 12.77
C ALA A 58 5.31 0.87 13.87
N VAL A 59 4.04 0.94 13.47
CA VAL A 59 2.90 0.89 14.40
C VAL A 59 2.68 -0.54 14.92
N ALA A 60 1.95 -0.66 16.03
CA ALA A 60 1.48 -1.95 16.52
C ALA A 60 0.63 -2.66 15.43
N PRO A 61 0.62 -3.99 15.36
CA PRO A 61 -0.07 -4.75 14.32
C PRO A 61 -1.52 -4.34 14.10
N GLU A 62 -2.29 -4.20 15.18
CA GLU A 62 -3.69 -3.82 15.20
C GLU A 62 -3.95 -2.41 14.64
N HIS A 63 -2.91 -1.56 14.57
CA HIS A 63 -2.97 -0.21 14.01
C HIS A 63 -2.48 -0.14 12.55
N SER A 64 -1.97 -1.24 11.99
CA SER A 64 -1.44 -1.27 10.62
C SER A 64 -2.50 -1.71 9.62
N TYR A 65 -2.86 -0.84 8.67
CA TYR A 65 -3.84 -1.17 7.63
C TYR A 65 -3.39 -2.33 6.72
N HIS A 66 -2.08 -2.55 6.57
CA HIS A 66 -1.56 -3.74 5.87
C HIS A 66 -1.97 -5.04 6.55
N CYS A 67 -2.10 -5.06 7.88
CA CYS A 67 -2.56 -6.24 8.62
C CYS A 67 -4.04 -6.55 8.42
N TYR A 68 -4.78 -5.71 7.70
CA TYR A 68 -6.17 -5.92 7.32
C TYR A 68 -6.34 -6.07 5.79
N GLY A 69 -5.25 -5.95 5.01
CA GLY A 69 -5.33 -5.91 3.55
C GLY A 69 -6.01 -4.65 3.02
N ARG A 70 -5.92 -3.54 3.78
CA ARG A 70 -6.55 -2.24 3.52
C ARG A 70 -5.55 -1.12 3.22
N ALA A 71 -4.30 -1.48 2.93
CA ALA A 71 -3.25 -0.56 2.49
C ALA A 71 -2.24 -1.24 1.58
N PHE A 72 -1.54 -0.42 0.81
CA PHE A 72 -0.45 -0.81 -0.07
C PHE A 72 0.62 0.29 -0.11
N ASP A 73 1.86 -0.13 -0.33
CA ASP A 73 2.98 0.78 -0.55
C ASP A 73 3.36 0.71 -2.03
N TRP A 74 3.56 1.85 -2.67
CA TRP A 74 3.86 1.93 -4.10
C TRP A 74 5.04 2.86 -4.38
N VAL A 75 5.66 2.68 -5.53
CA VAL A 75 6.71 3.58 -6.01
C VAL A 75 6.58 3.73 -7.52
N ASN A 76 6.94 4.91 -8.04
CA ASN A 76 6.91 5.13 -9.48
C ASN A 76 8.17 4.54 -10.14
N ILE A 77 8.01 3.80 -11.24
CA ILE A 77 9.14 3.35 -12.05
C ILE A 77 9.62 4.53 -12.92
N ILE A 78 10.86 4.98 -12.70
CA ILE A 78 11.53 6.04 -13.47
C ILE A 78 12.40 5.48 -14.61
N ASP A 79 12.92 4.27 -14.43
CA ASP A 79 13.71 3.55 -15.44
C ASP A 79 13.29 2.07 -15.44
N PRO A 80 12.55 1.61 -16.46
CA PRO A 80 12.06 0.23 -16.51
C PRO A 80 13.19 -0.81 -16.63
N ASP A 81 14.37 -0.42 -17.14
CA ASP A 81 15.52 -1.32 -17.33
C ASP A 81 16.48 -1.28 -16.11
N GLY A 82 16.28 -0.34 -15.19
CA GLY A 82 17.14 -0.12 -14.02
C GLY A 82 16.91 -1.06 -12.84
N GLY A 83 15.90 -1.94 -12.90
CA GLY A 83 15.49 -2.79 -11.78
C GLY A 83 15.15 -1.95 -10.54
N ASP A 84 15.62 -2.34 -9.35
CA ASP A 84 15.35 -1.59 -8.11
C ASP A 84 15.92 -0.16 -8.13
N LYS A 85 17.00 0.09 -8.88
CA LYS A 85 17.56 1.45 -9.05
C LYS A 85 16.70 2.33 -9.96
N GLY A 86 15.82 1.72 -10.73
CA GLY A 86 14.83 2.39 -11.57
C GLY A 86 13.55 2.76 -10.82
N LEU A 87 13.52 2.60 -9.49
CA LEU A 87 12.40 2.99 -8.64
C LEU A 87 12.65 4.39 -8.07
N GLY A 88 11.72 5.31 -8.33
CA GLY A 88 11.79 6.70 -7.88
C GLY A 88 11.35 6.89 -6.43
N TRP A 89 12.10 6.32 -5.48
CA TRP A 89 11.78 6.42 -4.05
C TRP A 89 11.76 7.86 -3.51
N ASP A 90 12.47 8.79 -4.16
CA ASP A 90 12.52 10.21 -3.80
C ASP A 90 11.63 11.09 -4.71
N ASP A 91 10.73 10.49 -5.52
CA ASP A 91 9.88 11.23 -6.46
C ASP A 91 8.60 11.77 -5.81
N ASN A 92 8.77 12.79 -4.96
CA ASN A 92 7.66 13.46 -4.27
C ASN A 92 6.58 14.00 -5.22
N LYS A 93 6.92 14.31 -6.48
CA LYS A 93 5.94 14.76 -7.47
C LYS A 93 5.07 13.62 -7.95
N ALA A 94 5.66 12.44 -8.20
CA ALA A 94 4.88 11.25 -8.51
C ALA A 94 3.97 10.87 -7.34
N TYR A 95 4.48 10.88 -6.09
CA TYR A 95 3.66 10.57 -4.91
C TYR A 95 2.46 11.51 -4.77
N ALA A 96 2.68 12.83 -4.81
CA ALA A 96 1.59 13.81 -4.71
C ALA A 96 0.54 13.63 -5.83
N LYS A 97 0.98 13.31 -7.06
CA LYS A 97 0.07 13.03 -8.17
C LYS A 97 -0.68 11.72 -7.98
N GLY A 98 0.00 10.66 -7.52
CA GLY A 98 -0.60 9.37 -7.26
C GLY A 98 -1.66 9.44 -6.17
N GLU A 99 -1.39 10.14 -5.08
CA GLU A 99 -2.37 10.41 -4.01
C GLU A 99 -3.56 11.23 -4.51
N MET A 100 -3.33 12.30 -5.29
CA MET A 100 -4.42 13.07 -5.90
C MET A 100 -5.36 12.19 -6.75
N ILE A 101 -4.81 11.22 -7.49
CA ILE A 101 -5.60 10.26 -8.28
C ILE A 101 -6.29 9.24 -7.35
N ALA A 102 -5.61 8.78 -6.31
CA ALA A 102 -6.12 7.82 -5.32
C ALA A 102 -7.41 8.32 -4.66
N ASN A 103 -7.48 9.62 -4.37
CA ASN A 103 -8.65 10.25 -3.76
C ASN A 103 -9.94 10.11 -4.59
N GLN A 104 -9.85 9.87 -5.91
CA GLN A 104 -11.02 9.63 -6.77
C GLN A 104 -11.65 8.25 -6.55
N PHE A 105 -10.91 7.33 -5.91
CA PHE A 105 -11.28 5.95 -5.68
C PHE A 105 -11.38 5.63 -4.19
N ASP A 106 -11.62 6.62 -3.34
CA ASP A 106 -11.69 6.46 -1.88
C ASP A 106 -10.41 5.81 -1.29
N ILE A 107 -9.26 6.21 -1.81
CA ILE A 107 -7.93 5.82 -1.32
C ILE A 107 -7.20 7.10 -0.90
N ARG A 108 -6.51 7.10 0.23
CA ARG A 108 -5.81 8.28 0.77
C ARG A 108 -4.39 7.97 1.22
N GLY A 109 -3.52 8.96 1.20
CA GLY A 109 -2.23 8.93 1.89
C GLY A 109 -2.38 9.21 3.39
N ILE A 110 -1.29 9.01 4.13
CA ILE A 110 -1.22 9.26 5.58
C ILE A 110 -0.29 10.42 5.98
N GLY A 111 0.27 11.12 4.99
CA GLY A 111 1.09 12.31 5.19
C GLY A 111 2.38 12.29 4.37
N ALA A 112 3.08 13.42 4.37
CA ALA A 112 4.29 13.59 3.56
C ALA A 112 5.49 12.74 4.02
N ASP A 113 5.51 12.32 5.29
CA ASP A 113 6.59 11.50 5.86
C ASP A 113 6.48 10.00 5.48
N ASP A 114 5.38 9.59 4.84
CA ASP A 114 5.05 8.21 4.47
C ASP A 114 4.20 8.24 3.18
N ASN A 115 4.76 8.88 2.14
CA ASN A 115 4.06 9.29 0.93
C ASN A 115 3.95 8.18 -0.14
N ASP A 116 4.67 7.08 0.05
CA ASP A 116 4.50 5.83 -0.68
C ASP A 116 3.33 4.99 -0.15
N HIS A 117 2.87 5.25 1.08
CA HIS A 117 1.76 4.54 1.70
C HIS A 117 0.39 5.10 1.29
N LEU A 118 -0.45 4.23 0.73
CA LEU A 118 -1.85 4.51 0.43
C LEU A 118 -2.76 3.49 1.10
N GLN A 119 -3.89 3.97 1.63
CA GLN A 119 -4.83 3.15 2.39
C GLN A 119 -6.29 3.48 2.11
N ASP A 120 -7.16 2.56 2.48
CA ASP A 120 -8.61 2.67 2.33
C ASP A 120 -9.16 3.86 3.14
N SER A 121 -9.85 4.79 2.47
CA SER A 121 -10.42 5.98 3.11
C SER A 121 -11.78 5.71 3.77
N HIS A 122 -12.43 4.57 3.48
CA HIS A 122 -13.68 4.16 4.12
C HIS A 122 -13.51 3.87 5.62
N PHE A 123 -12.27 3.68 6.07
CA PHE A 123 -11.90 3.57 7.48
C PHE A 123 -11.09 4.81 7.87
N PRO A 124 -11.69 5.82 8.52
CA PRO A 124 -11.01 7.06 8.86
C PRO A 124 -9.89 6.91 9.88
N THR A 125 -9.97 5.91 10.75
CA THR A 125 -8.94 5.60 11.74
C THR A 125 -8.74 4.08 11.85
N PHE A 126 -7.66 3.64 12.49
CA PHE A 126 -7.45 2.20 12.70
C PHE A 126 -8.56 1.57 13.56
N ALA A 127 -9.26 2.35 14.39
CA ALA A 127 -10.34 1.85 15.24
C ALA A 127 -11.58 1.45 14.44
N ASP A 128 -11.71 1.97 13.22
CA ASP A 128 -12.83 1.69 12.31
C ASP A 128 -12.61 0.40 11.50
N LEU A 129 -11.40 -0.16 11.50
CA LEU A 129 -11.07 -1.33 10.71
C LEU A 129 -11.86 -2.57 11.15
N PRO A 130 -12.32 -3.42 10.21
CA PRO A 130 -13.08 -4.61 10.57
C PRO A 130 -12.19 -5.63 11.28
N LYS A 131 -12.48 -5.91 12.55
CA LYS A 131 -11.71 -6.91 13.34
C LYS A 131 -11.65 -8.29 12.69
N ALA A 132 -12.65 -8.65 11.89
CA ALA A 132 -12.70 -9.91 11.17
C ALA A 132 -11.63 -10.01 10.04
N GLU A 133 -11.14 -8.87 9.54
CA GLU A 133 -10.11 -8.81 8.50
C GLU A 133 -8.69 -8.84 9.08
N PHE A 134 -8.53 -8.68 10.41
CA PHE A 134 -7.21 -8.64 11.03
C PHE A 134 -6.47 -9.98 10.86
N GLY A 135 -5.36 -9.96 10.12
CA GLY A 135 -4.59 -11.13 9.75
C GLY A 135 -5.30 -12.08 8.77
N SER A 136 -6.44 -11.67 8.20
CA SER A 136 -7.23 -12.44 7.25
C SER A 136 -7.20 -11.76 5.89
N PHE A 137 -6.53 -12.40 4.94
CA PHE A 137 -6.38 -11.88 3.57
C PHE A 137 -7.06 -12.83 2.61
N PRO A 138 -7.58 -12.33 1.47
CA PRO A 138 -8.01 -13.21 0.40
C PRO A 138 -6.85 -14.15 0.03
N THR A 139 -7.11 -15.46 0.05
CA THR A 139 -6.19 -16.41 -0.56
C THR A 139 -6.03 -16.00 -2.00
N ALA A 140 -4.81 -15.64 -2.42
CA ALA A 140 -4.51 -15.39 -3.81
C ALA A 140 -5.12 -16.54 -4.62
N ALA A 141 -6.09 -16.23 -5.48
CA ALA A 141 -6.60 -17.18 -6.43
C ALA A 141 -5.41 -17.58 -7.30
N VAL A 142 -4.82 -18.73 -7.00
CA VAL A 142 -3.77 -19.32 -7.81
C VAL A 142 -4.45 -19.70 -9.12
N ALA A 143 -4.30 -18.86 -10.14
CA ALA A 143 -4.59 -19.21 -11.53
C ALA A 143 -3.34 -19.83 -12.17
#